data_AF-A0A1B6D0J4-F1
#
_entry.id   AF-A0A1B6D0J4-F1
#
_cell.length_a   1.000
_cell.length_b   1.000
_cell.length_c   1.000
_cell.angle_alpha   90.00
_cell.angle_beta   90.00
_cell.angle_gamma   90.00
#
_symmetry.space_group_name_H-M   'P 1'
#
loop_
_entity.id
_entity.type
_entity.pdbx_description
1 polymer ?
#
loop_
_entity_poly.entity_id
_entity_poly.type
_entity_poly.pdbx_seq_one_letter_code
_entity_poly.pdbx_strand_id
1 'polypeptide(L)'
;KKIAFPYDYSKISMFKSGTVWDQDIWYASVLFIHPDKLLSGGRTNINGIVAEGVFVTLDGHWVEVARDECKVEAQNFTKQACFLGMGQHYFYNVSPSLDCKEFQPFFALYNHGELHGFGLVPFGSFTSKDGGQSWFENVPRLAAKMIIPRAPECAYDWTEQFKLSSLHVFFRDSARFTLCPLWGSNKCKK
;
A
#
# COMPACT_ATOMS: atom_id res chain seq x y z
N LYS A 1 5.80 10.90 28.92
CA LYS A 1 4.38 11.32 28.80
C LYS A 1 3.76 10.42 27.73
N LYS A 2 2.71 9.63 28.02
CA LYS A 2 2.04 8.80 26.99
C LYS A 2 1.35 9.73 26.02
N ILE A 3 1.82 9.80 24.78
CA ILE A 3 1.17 10.58 23.72
C ILE A 3 0.01 9.73 23.19
N ALA A 4 -1.19 10.30 23.11
CA ALA A 4 -2.34 9.62 22.55
C ALA A 4 -2.16 9.46 21.04
N PHE A 5 -2.48 8.28 20.50
CA PHE A 5 -2.45 8.03 19.07
C PHE A 5 -3.66 8.72 18.41
N PRO A 6 -3.45 9.73 17.55
CA PRO A 6 -4.53 10.60 17.08
C PRO A 6 -5.19 10.12 15.78
N TYR A 7 -4.75 8.98 15.24
CA TYR A 7 -5.28 8.40 14.00
C TYR A 7 -6.51 7.55 14.32
N ASP A 8 -7.64 7.92 13.72
CA ASP A 8 -8.93 7.28 13.94
C ASP A 8 -9.32 6.46 12.71
N TYR A 9 -9.12 5.13 12.79
CA TYR A 9 -9.42 4.21 11.70
C TYR A 9 -10.87 4.29 11.22
N SER A 10 -11.82 4.69 12.07
CA SER A 10 -13.24 4.82 11.69
C SER A 10 -13.50 5.95 10.70
N LYS A 11 -12.59 6.93 10.63
CA LYS A 11 -12.68 8.09 9.72
C LYS A 11 -11.95 7.88 8.41
N ILE A 12 -11.21 6.79 8.28
CA ILE A 12 -10.43 6.46 7.11
C ILE A 12 -11.23 5.48 6.28
N SER A 13 -11.74 5.95 5.14
CA SER A 13 -12.69 5.21 4.30
C SER A 13 -12.18 3.89 3.73
N MET A 14 -10.87 3.65 3.75
CA MET A 14 -10.26 2.36 3.39
C MET A 14 -10.59 1.26 4.43
N PHE A 15 -10.74 1.62 5.71
CA PHE A 15 -10.92 0.67 6.79
C PHE A 15 -12.39 0.37 7.06
N LYS A 16 -12.63 -0.88 7.45
CA LYS A 16 -13.92 -1.37 7.97
C LYS A 16 -13.69 -1.99 9.34
N SER A 17 -14.69 -1.88 10.21
CA SER A 17 -14.71 -2.61 11.48
C SER A 17 -15.24 -4.02 11.27
N GLY A 18 -14.72 -4.98 12.01
CA GLY A 18 -15.27 -6.33 12.08
C GLY A 18 -14.77 -7.05 13.33
N THR A 19 -15.22 -8.29 13.49
CA THR A 19 -14.78 -9.16 14.60
C THR A 19 -14.21 -10.44 14.02
N VAL A 20 -12.98 -10.78 14.39
CA VAL A 20 -12.29 -12.01 13.99
C VAL A 20 -11.73 -12.68 15.24
N TRP A 21 -12.05 -13.96 15.46
CA TRP A 21 -11.66 -14.70 16.66
C TRP A 21 -11.97 -13.95 17.97
N ASP A 22 -13.19 -13.42 18.07
CA ASP A 22 -13.68 -12.63 19.22
C ASP A 22 -12.86 -11.36 19.50
N GLN A 23 -12.09 -10.87 18.53
CA GLN A 23 -11.38 -9.60 18.61
C GLN A 23 -11.95 -8.61 17.60
N ASP A 24 -12.29 -7.42 18.10
CA ASP A 24 -12.65 -6.30 17.24
C ASP A 24 -11.41 -5.79 16.50
N ILE A 25 -11.52 -5.70 15.18
CA ILE A 25 -10.45 -5.30 14.29
C ILE A 25 -10.90 -4.19 13.34
N TRP A 26 -9.92 -3.41 12.90
CA TRP A 26 -10.01 -2.61 11.68
C TRP A 26 -9.28 -3.35 10.57
N TYR A 27 -9.94 -3.52 9.43
CA TYR A 27 -9.36 -4.22 8.28
C TYR A 27 -9.54 -3.42 7.00
N ALA A 28 -8.57 -3.54 6.11
CA ALA A 28 -8.65 -3.08 4.73
C ALA A 28 -8.72 -4.30 3.81
N SER A 29 -9.48 -4.20 2.73
CA SER A 29 -9.60 -5.28 1.74
C SER A 29 -8.95 -4.87 0.43
N VAL A 30 -8.05 -5.74 -0.05
CA VAL A 30 -7.51 -5.69 -1.41
C VAL A 30 -7.94 -6.98 -2.10
N LEU A 31 -8.61 -6.86 -3.24
CA LEU A 31 -9.16 -7.98 -3.99
C LEU A 31 -8.40 -8.16 -5.30
N PHE A 32 -8.26 -9.41 -5.74
CA PHE A 32 -7.70 -9.75 -7.03
C PHE A 32 -8.76 -9.97 -8.12
N ILE A 33 -10.01 -9.61 -7.82
CA ILE A 33 -11.21 -9.89 -8.58
C ILE A 33 -12.14 -8.69 -8.40
N HIS A 34 -12.83 -8.29 -9.46
CA HIS A 34 -13.80 -7.21 -9.37
C HIS A 34 -14.87 -7.52 -8.31
N PRO A 35 -15.22 -6.58 -7.41
CA PRO A 35 -16.23 -6.78 -6.36
C PRO A 35 -17.56 -7.33 -6.88
N ASP A 36 -18.11 -6.77 -7.96
CA ASP A 36 -19.39 -7.23 -8.53
C ASP A 36 -19.34 -8.68 -9.01
N LYS A 37 -18.17 -9.14 -9.47
CA LYS A 37 -17.97 -10.53 -9.89
C LYS A 37 -17.91 -11.47 -8.69
N LEU A 38 -17.36 -11.03 -7.57
CA LEU A 38 -17.44 -11.78 -6.32
C LEU A 38 -18.89 -11.91 -5.84
N LEU A 39 -19.66 -10.83 -5.93
CA LEU A 39 -21.08 -10.82 -5.55
C LEU A 39 -21.95 -11.71 -6.45
N SER A 40 -21.59 -11.87 -7.73
CA SER A 40 -22.33 -12.71 -8.68
C SER A 40 -21.96 -14.20 -8.68
N GLY A 41 -21.21 -14.66 -7.68
CA GLY A 41 -20.84 -16.07 -7.52
C GLY A 41 -19.34 -16.37 -7.71
N GLY A 42 -18.51 -15.35 -7.85
CA GLY A 42 -17.06 -15.47 -7.89
C GLY A 42 -16.49 -15.84 -9.27
N ARG A 43 -15.24 -16.32 -9.27
CA ARG A 43 -14.55 -16.70 -10.50
C ARG A 43 -14.81 -18.15 -10.86
N THR A 44 -15.09 -18.37 -12.14
CA THR A 44 -14.92 -19.67 -12.77
C THR A 44 -13.43 -19.94 -12.97
N ASN A 45 -13.05 -21.21 -13.11
CA ASN A 45 -11.67 -21.58 -13.41
C ASN A 45 -11.23 -20.92 -14.74
N ILE A 46 -10.19 -20.09 -14.69
CA ILE A 46 -9.64 -19.37 -15.84
C ILE A 46 -8.21 -19.79 -16.19
N ASN A 47 -7.99 -21.10 -16.31
CA ASN A 47 -6.75 -21.69 -16.82
C ASN A 47 -5.48 -21.19 -16.12
N GLY A 48 -5.53 -21.12 -14.78
CA GLY A 48 -4.36 -20.77 -13.95
C GLY A 48 -4.08 -19.28 -13.82
N ILE A 49 -4.87 -18.38 -14.42
CA ILE A 49 -4.81 -16.96 -14.06
C ILE A 49 -5.33 -16.84 -12.62
N VAL A 50 -4.56 -16.21 -11.73
CA VAL A 50 -4.91 -16.06 -10.30
C VAL A 50 -5.46 -14.68 -9.95
N ALA A 51 -5.22 -13.66 -10.77
CA ALA A 51 -5.69 -12.28 -10.55
C ALA A 51 -6.20 -11.62 -11.84
N GLU A 52 -7.32 -10.90 -11.74
CA GLU A 52 -7.91 -10.08 -12.82
C GLU A 52 -7.56 -8.60 -12.69
N GLY A 53 -7.03 -8.18 -11.55
CA GLY A 53 -6.66 -6.80 -11.25
C GLY A 53 -6.30 -6.67 -9.78
N VAL A 54 -6.10 -5.45 -9.32
CA VAL A 54 -5.95 -5.12 -7.89
C VAL A 54 -7.03 -4.11 -7.57
N PHE A 55 -8.01 -4.49 -6.77
CA PHE A 55 -9.13 -3.64 -6.40
C PHE A 55 -9.02 -3.32 -4.91
N VAL A 56 -9.01 -2.03 -4.58
CA VAL A 56 -8.87 -1.54 -3.21
C VAL A 56 -9.92 -0.46 -2.95
N THR A 57 -10.39 -0.36 -1.71
CA THR A 57 -11.28 0.74 -1.32
C THR A 57 -10.44 1.99 -1.02
N LEU A 58 -10.61 3.03 -1.83
CA LEU A 58 -9.97 4.34 -1.69
C LEU A 58 -11.07 5.40 -1.72
N ASP A 59 -11.05 6.32 -0.76
CA ASP A 59 -12.10 7.34 -0.58
C ASP A 59 -13.53 6.78 -0.57
N GLY A 60 -13.69 5.55 -0.06
CA GLY A 60 -14.98 4.87 0.10
C GLY A 60 -15.48 4.14 -1.15
N HIS A 61 -14.71 4.15 -2.23
CA HIS A 61 -15.07 3.51 -3.49
C HIS A 61 -14.06 2.42 -3.88
N TRP A 62 -14.54 1.38 -4.56
CA TRP A 62 -13.65 0.39 -5.16
C TRP A 62 -12.92 0.98 -6.37
N VAL A 63 -11.59 0.97 -6.32
CA VAL A 63 -10.71 1.44 -7.39
C VAL A 63 -9.88 0.26 -7.88
N GLU A 64 -9.92 -0.01 -9.17
CA GLU A 64 -8.92 -0.87 -9.82
C GLU A 64 -7.61 -0.08 -9.96
N VAL A 65 -6.56 -0.49 -9.27
CA VAL A 65 -5.24 0.13 -9.40
C VAL A 65 -4.75 -0.05 -10.82
N ALA A 66 -4.34 1.04 -11.46
CA ALA A 66 -3.86 1.03 -12.83
C ALA A 66 -2.78 -0.03 -13.03
N ARG A 67 -2.87 -0.81 -14.10
CA ARG A 67 -1.79 -1.74 -14.48
C ARG A 67 -0.62 -1.01 -15.14
N ASP A 68 -0.92 0.09 -15.80
CA ASP A 68 0.03 0.97 -16.50
C ASP A 68 0.41 2.12 -15.57
N GLU A 69 1.71 2.25 -15.29
CA GLU A 69 2.28 3.30 -14.43
C GLU A 69 1.79 4.69 -14.83
N CYS A 70 1.56 4.93 -16.12
CA CYS A 70 1.23 6.25 -16.62
C CYS A 70 -0.22 6.66 -16.41
N LYS A 71 -1.03 5.74 -15.89
CA LYS A 71 -2.43 6.00 -15.53
C LYS A 71 -2.63 6.14 -14.01
N VAL A 72 -1.63 5.79 -13.19
CA VAL A 72 -1.81 5.72 -11.73
C VAL A 72 -1.96 7.10 -11.08
N GLU A 73 -1.24 8.12 -11.58
CA GLU A 73 -1.33 9.47 -11.02
C GLU A 73 -2.71 10.10 -11.26
N ALA A 74 -3.39 9.70 -12.35
CA ALA A 74 -4.78 10.09 -12.59
C ALA A 74 -5.79 9.47 -11.60
N GLN A 75 -5.34 8.49 -10.79
CA GLN A 75 -6.10 7.88 -9.71
C GLN A 75 -5.71 8.47 -8.34
N ASN A 76 -5.20 9.70 -8.29
CA ASN A 76 -4.75 10.41 -7.09
C ASN A 76 -3.56 9.77 -6.35
N PHE A 77 -2.86 8.84 -6.98
CA PHE A 77 -1.60 8.37 -6.45
C PHE A 77 -0.50 9.39 -6.72
N THR A 78 0.37 9.55 -5.73
CA THR A 78 1.52 10.44 -5.83
C THR A 78 2.79 9.63 -5.99
N LYS A 79 3.58 9.97 -7.00
CA LYS A 79 4.88 9.35 -7.21
C LYS A 79 5.80 9.62 -6.02
N GLN A 80 6.48 8.60 -5.51
CA GLN A 80 7.45 8.73 -4.41
C GLN A 80 8.83 8.24 -4.88
N ALA A 81 9.66 7.70 -3.99
CA ALA A 81 10.95 7.18 -4.42
C ALA A 81 10.81 5.84 -5.14
N CYS A 82 11.76 5.57 -6.04
CA CYS A 82 12.01 4.21 -6.47
C CYS A 82 13.05 3.58 -5.54
N PHE A 83 12.78 2.38 -5.04
CA PHE A 83 13.66 1.67 -4.13
C PHE A 83 14.14 0.36 -4.77
N LEU A 84 15.45 0.11 -4.74
CA LEU A 84 16.06 -1.09 -5.33
C LEU A 84 15.50 -2.35 -4.65
N GLY A 85 15.12 -3.33 -5.46
CA GLY A 85 14.47 -4.57 -4.99
C GLY A 85 13.00 -4.43 -4.62
N MET A 86 12.40 -3.24 -4.74
CA MET A 86 10.97 -3.01 -4.47
C MET A 86 10.25 -2.36 -5.66
N GLY A 87 10.88 -1.44 -6.37
CA GLY A 87 10.30 -0.72 -7.51
C GLY A 87 9.92 0.72 -7.22
N GLN A 88 9.24 1.33 -8.18
CA GLN A 88 8.75 2.70 -8.09
C GLN A 88 7.50 2.75 -7.22
N HIS A 89 7.57 3.46 -6.10
CA HIS A 89 6.44 3.63 -5.21
C HIS A 89 5.52 4.75 -5.67
N TYR A 90 4.23 4.50 -5.55
CA TYR A 90 3.17 5.48 -5.71
C TYR A 90 2.23 5.36 -4.51
N PHE A 91 2.14 6.39 -3.68
CA PHE A 91 1.33 6.38 -2.47
C PHE A 91 0.02 7.14 -2.69
N TYR A 92 -1.09 6.60 -2.21
CA TYR A 92 -2.39 7.22 -2.41
C TYR A 92 -2.51 8.57 -1.69
N ASN A 93 -2.77 9.64 -2.45
CA ASN A 93 -3.03 11.00 -1.96
C ASN A 93 -2.01 11.56 -0.95
N VAL A 94 -0.73 11.16 -1.04
CA VAL A 94 0.33 11.64 -0.14
C VAL A 94 0.98 12.90 -0.67
N SER A 95 0.92 13.97 0.12
CA SER A 95 1.59 15.24 -0.19
C SER A 95 2.22 15.86 1.06
N PRO A 96 3.15 16.82 0.92
CA PRO A 96 3.77 17.47 2.07
C PRO A 96 2.80 18.21 3.00
N SER A 97 1.60 18.55 2.51
CA SER A 97 0.56 19.26 3.26
C SER A 97 -0.57 18.36 3.77
N LEU A 98 -0.51 17.04 3.54
CA LEU A 98 -1.52 16.09 4.00
C LEU A 98 -1.59 16.09 5.54
N ASP A 99 -2.80 16.12 6.11
CA ASP A 99 -2.98 15.81 7.54
C ASP A 99 -2.78 14.30 7.73
N CYS A 100 -1.85 13.91 8.60
CA CYS A 100 -1.58 12.49 8.89
C CYS A 100 -2.80 11.73 9.42
N LYS A 101 -3.81 12.42 9.95
CA LYS A 101 -5.10 11.84 10.34
C LYS A 101 -5.93 11.36 9.15
N GLU A 102 -5.59 11.78 7.94
CA GLU A 102 -6.26 11.43 6.68
C GLU A 102 -5.44 10.45 5.83
N PHE A 103 -4.24 10.08 6.29
CA PHE A 103 -3.34 9.18 5.56
C PHE A 103 -4.01 7.83 5.28
N GLN A 104 -4.18 7.47 4.00
CA GLN A 104 -4.63 6.13 3.62
C GLN A 104 -3.41 5.25 3.32
N PRO A 105 -3.21 4.15 4.08
CA PRO A 105 -1.94 3.43 4.09
C PRO A 105 -1.81 2.44 2.93
N PHE A 106 -2.03 2.87 1.69
CA PHE A 106 -1.91 2.03 0.48
C PHE A 106 -0.95 2.65 -0.53
N PHE A 107 -0.12 1.80 -1.12
CA PHE A 107 0.77 2.19 -2.20
C PHE A 107 0.83 1.11 -3.29
N ALA A 108 0.98 1.56 -4.52
CA ALA A 108 1.22 0.72 -5.68
C ALA A 108 2.71 0.71 -6.04
N LEU A 109 3.18 -0.42 -6.58
CA LEU A 109 4.57 -0.62 -6.98
C LEU A 109 4.65 -0.91 -8.47
N TYR A 110 5.51 -0.15 -9.15
CA TYR A 110 5.72 -0.28 -10.58
C TYR A 110 7.15 -0.66 -10.91
N ASN A 111 7.28 -1.55 -11.89
CA ASN A 111 8.53 -1.97 -12.44
C ASN A 111 8.40 -1.99 -13.96
N HIS A 112 9.31 -1.31 -14.64
CA HIS A 112 9.26 -1.17 -16.10
C HIS A 112 7.93 -0.63 -16.66
N GLY A 113 7.26 0.29 -15.96
CA GLY A 113 5.98 0.86 -16.42
C GLY A 113 4.76 0.01 -16.10
N GLU A 114 4.93 -1.14 -15.43
CA GLU A 114 3.86 -2.08 -15.14
C GLU A 114 3.71 -2.32 -13.65
N LEU A 115 2.47 -2.42 -13.18
CA LEU A 115 2.13 -2.78 -11.82
C LEU A 115 2.69 -4.18 -11.52
N HIS A 116 3.57 -4.28 -10.54
CA HIS A 116 4.19 -5.56 -10.15
C HIS A 116 4.02 -5.89 -8.67
N GLY A 117 3.34 -5.03 -7.92
CA GLY A 117 2.97 -5.26 -6.55
C GLY A 117 2.21 -4.09 -5.95
N PHE A 118 1.86 -4.23 -4.69
CA PHE A 118 1.34 -3.17 -3.84
C PHE A 118 1.82 -3.40 -2.41
N GLY A 119 1.51 -2.47 -1.52
CA GLY A 119 1.59 -2.74 -0.10
C GLY A 119 0.66 -1.90 0.74
N LEU A 120 0.60 -2.30 2.00
CA LEU A 120 -0.11 -1.61 3.06
C LEU A 120 0.91 -1.13 4.09
N VAL A 121 0.77 0.10 4.55
CA VAL A 121 1.73 0.72 5.48
C VAL A 121 1.07 1.51 6.61
N PRO A 122 0.27 0.84 7.47
CA PRO A 122 -0.43 1.50 8.56
C PRO A 122 0.55 1.92 9.67
N PHE A 123 0.20 3.02 10.35
CA PHE A 123 0.80 3.34 11.65
C PHE A 123 0.47 2.24 12.66
N GLY A 124 1.44 1.94 13.52
CA GLY A 124 1.36 0.86 14.51
C GLY A 124 2.51 -0.13 14.38
N SER A 125 2.55 -1.05 15.35
CA SER A 125 3.52 -2.15 15.42
C SER A 125 2.82 -3.49 15.29
N PHE A 126 3.53 -4.50 14.80
CA PHE A 126 3.09 -5.88 14.78
C PHE A 126 3.83 -6.71 15.83
N THR A 127 3.24 -7.85 16.19
CA THR A 127 3.88 -8.90 16.98
C THR A 127 4.08 -10.14 16.10
N SER A 128 5.24 -10.77 16.21
CA SER A 128 5.53 -12.05 15.56
C SER A 128 5.85 -13.08 16.63
N LYS A 129 5.51 -14.35 16.38
CA LYS A 129 5.90 -15.45 17.27
C LYS A 129 7.42 -15.58 17.27
N ASP A 130 8.04 -15.81 18.43
CA ASP A 130 9.47 -16.09 18.54
C ASP A 130 9.87 -17.28 17.68
N GLY A 131 10.90 -17.11 16.85
CA GLY A 131 11.34 -18.09 15.84
C GLY A 131 10.36 -18.30 14.68
N GLY A 132 9.26 -17.55 14.63
CA GLY A 132 8.29 -17.55 13.54
C GLY A 132 8.66 -16.60 12.40
N GLN A 133 8.02 -16.80 11.26
CA GLN A 133 8.18 -15.90 10.11
C GLN A 133 7.57 -14.53 10.39
N SER A 134 8.35 -13.47 10.19
CA SER A 134 7.84 -12.10 10.18
C SER A 134 7.37 -11.74 8.77
N TRP A 135 6.07 -11.49 8.62
CA TRP A 135 5.47 -11.07 7.36
C TRP A 135 5.49 -9.55 7.17
N PHE A 136 5.57 -8.81 8.28
CA PHE A 136 5.57 -7.36 8.29
C PHE A 136 6.98 -6.81 8.47
N GLU A 137 7.19 -5.62 7.92
CA GLU A 137 8.40 -4.83 8.04
C GLU A 137 8.17 -3.72 9.06
N ASN A 138 9.15 -3.51 9.93
CA ASN A 138 9.19 -2.33 10.79
C ASN A 138 9.96 -1.24 10.04
N VAL A 139 9.28 -0.16 9.67
CA VAL A 139 9.85 0.91 8.86
C VAL A 139 10.41 2.00 9.78
N PRO A 140 11.74 2.16 9.89
CA PRO A 140 12.31 3.25 10.67
C PRO A 140 12.10 4.61 9.98
N ARG A 141 12.11 5.69 10.77
CA ARG A 141 11.93 7.08 10.27
C ARG A 141 12.82 7.40 9.06
N LEU A 142 14.09 6.97 9.10
CA LEU A 142 15.02 7.21 8.01
C LEU A 142 14.58 6.50 6.71
N ALA A 143 14.11 5.26 6.81
CA ALA A 143 13.59 4.53 5.66
C ALA A 143 12.30 5.17 5.12
N ALA A 144 11.40 5.62 6.00
CA ALA A 144 10.19 6.35 5.61
C ALA A 144 10.53 7.62 4.81
N LYS A 145 11.52 8.42 5.26
CA LYS A 145 12.00 9.61 4.54
C LYS A 145 12.62 9.27 3.18
N MET A 146 13.29 8.13 3.04
CA MET A 146 13.88 7.70 1.77
C MET A 146 12.84 7.16 0.78
N ILE A 147 11.84 6.42 1.25
CA ILE A 147 10.84 5.76 0.40
C ILE A 147 9.71 6.72 0.01
N ILE A 148 9.27 7.57 0.94
CA ILE A 148 8.12 8.47 0.80
C ILE A 148 8.55 9.94 0.95
N PRO A 149 9.53 10.44 0.18
CA PRO A 149 10.17 11.73 0.43
C PRO A 149 9.22 12.94 0.37
N ARG A 150 8.03 12.79 -0.25
CA ARG A 150 7.00 13.82 -0.33
C ARG A 150 5.87 13.63 0.70
N ALA A 151 6.07 12.84 1.74
CA ALA A 151 5.15 12.74 2.86
C ALA A 151 5.19 14.00 3.75
N PRO A 152 4.10 14.30 4.49
CA PRO A 152 4.09 15.39 5.46
C PRO A 152 5.01 15.07 6.65
N GLU A 153 5.60 16.07 7.30
CA GLU A 153 6.57 15.82 8.40
C GLU A 153 5.93 15.03 9.56
N CYS A 154 4.62 15.21 9.79
CA CYS A 154 3.88 14.46 10.80
C CYS A 154 3.95 12.94 10.57
N ALA A 155 4.10 12.46 9.33
CA ALA A 155 4.12 11.04 9.02
C ALA A 155 5.43 10.42 9.50
N TYR A 156 6.53 11.16 9.37
CA TYR A 156 7.84 10.76 9.88
C TYR A 156 7.88 10.81 11.41
N ASP A 157 7.28 11.84 12.02
CA ASP A 157 7.16 11.94 13.47
C ASP A 157 6.34 10.79 14.05
N TRP A 158 5.23 10.44 13.40
CA TRP A 158 4.38 9.33 13.83
C TRP A 158 5.02 7.98 13.58
N THR A 159 5.84 7.82 12.54
CA THR A 159 6.67 6.63 12.34
C THR A 159 7.58 6.38 13.55
N GLU A 160 8.15 7.43 14.13
CA GLU A 160 9.01 7.32 15.31
C GLU A 160 8.21 7.05 16.60
N GLN A 161 7.13 7.81 16.79
CA GLN A 161 6.31 7.79 18.01
C GLN A 161 5.40 6.56 18.12
N PHE A 162 4.75 6.17 17.02
CA PHE A 162 3.70 5.15 16.97
C PHE A 162 4.08 3.91 16.16
N LYS A 163 5.28 3.91 15.56
CA LYS A 163 5.77 2.88 14.63
C LYS A 163 5.01 2.88 13.30
N LEU A 164 5.64 2.30 12.29
CA LEU A 164 5.08 2.14 10.96
C LEU A 164 5.35 0.70 10.53
N SER A 165 4.28 -0.06 10.34
CA SER A 165 4.35 -1.44 9.85
C SER A 165 4.09 -1.43 8.37
N SER A 166 4.81 -2.24 7.59
CA SER A 166 4.55 -2.41 6.16
C SER A 166 4.37 -3.88 5.79
N LEU A 167 3.52 -4.14 4.80
CA LEU A 167 3.37 -5.42 4.13
C LEU A 167 3.43 -5.20 2.63
N HIS A 168 4.38 -5.85 1.96
CA HIS A 168 4.47 -5.86 0.50
C HIS A 168 3.88 -7.15 -0.07
N VAL A 169 3.11 -7.02 -1.14
CA VAL A 169 2.59 -8.14 -1.94
C VAL A 169 3.09 -7.97 -3.37
N PHE A 170 4.00 -8.85 -3.77
CA PHE A 170 4.60 -8.84 -5.10
C PHE A 170 3.99 -9.89 -6.01
N PHE A 171 3.88 -9.57 -7.31
CA PHE A 171 3.32 -10.46 -8.34
C PHE A 171 4.39 -11.24 -9.11
N ARG A 172 5.64 -11.16 -8.66
CA ARG A 172 6.78 -11.83 -9.26
C ARG A 172 7.61 -12.48 -8.15
N ASP A 173 8.01 -13.73 -8.36
CA ASP A 173 8.80 -14.52 -7.40
C ASP A 173 10.13 -13.84 -7.03
N SER A 174 10.66 -13.04 -7.95
CA SER A 174 11.98 -12.43 -7.87
C SER A 174 11.95 -10.92 -7.65
N ALA A 175 11.00 -10.43 -6.84
CA ALA A 175 10.83 -9.01 -6.53
C ALA A 175 12.13 -8.28 -6.14
N ARG A 176 13.02 -8.96 -5.39
CA ARG A 176 14.34 -8.44 -4.98
C ARG A 176 15.28 -8.01 -6.13
N PHE A 177 15.02 -8.45 -7.37
CA PHE A 177 15.78 -8.04 -8.56
C PHE A 177 15.11 -6.89 -9.32
N THR A 178 14.09 -6.26 -8.74
CA THR A 178 13.46 -5.07 -9.31
C THR A 178 14.47 -3.91 -9.33
N LEU A 179 14.66 -3.33 -10.51
CA LEU A 179 15.61 -2.24 -10.72
C LEU A 179 14.88 -0.91 -10.86
N CYS A 180 15.51 0.15 -10.34
CA CYS A 180 15.05 1.50 -10.57
C CYS A 180 15.54 2.01 -11.92
N PRO A 181 14.67 2.66 -12.71
CA PRO A 181 15.11 3.26 -13.95
C PRO A 181 16.22 4.28 -13.71
N LEU A 182 17.22 4.33 -14.60
CA LEU A 182 18.14 5.45 -14.65
C LEU A 182 17.35 6.72 -14.97
N TRP A 183 17.78 7.83 -14.36
CA TRP A 183 17.12 9.14 -14.39
C TRP A 183 16.63 9.51 -15.81
N GLY A 184 15.36 9.92 -15.93
CA GLY A 184 14.78 10.45 -17.18
C GLY A 184 14.11 9.43 -18.11
N SER A 185 14.10 8.13 -17.80
CA SER A 185 13.31 7.17 -18.58
C SER A 185 11.82 7.24 -18.19
N ASN A 186 11.08 8.08 -18.90
CA ASN A 186 9.61 8.04 -18.85
C ASN A 186 9.16 6.72 -19.49
N LYS A 187 8.70 5.77 -18.68
CA LYS A 187 8.34 4.42 -19.14
C LYS A 187 6.90 4.30 -19.65
N CYS A 188 6.24 5.43 -19.87
CA CYS A 188 4.97 5.48 -20.56
C CYS A 188 5.15 4.91 -21.97
N LYS A 189 4.63 3.72 -22.19
CA LYS A 189 4.44 3.18 -23.54
C LYS A 189 3.55 4.20 -24.26
N LYS A 190 4.11 4.89 -25.26
CA LYS A 190 3.33 5.66 -26.22
C LYS A 190 2.41 4.74 -27.00
#